data_AF-A0ABD2T662-F1
#
_entry.id   AF-A0ABD2T662-F1
#
_cell.length_a   1.000
_cell.length_b   1.000
_cell.length_c   1.000
_cell.angle_alpha   90.00
_cell.angle_beta   90.00
_cell.angle_gamma   90.00
#
_symmetry.space_group_name_H-M   'P 1'
#
loop_
_entity.id
_entity.type
_entity.pdbx_description
1 polymer ?
#
loop_
_entity_poly.entity_id
_entity_poly.type
_entity_poly.pdbx_seq_one_letter_code
_entity_poly.pdbx_strand_id
1 'polypeptide(L)'
;MMYQQGCYGGGTALRLAKDLAENNKVARVLVVCSELANLVSFRNPNETELDVLVGQALFSDGASAAIIGSDPIMNVEKPLFELVFATQTLLPDSEHAIIGHLTEAGMKVQLHKDTPMLISKNIERILVEAFQPLEISDWNSIF
;
A
#
# COMPACT_ATOMS: atom_id res chain seq x y z
N MET A 1 5.36 5.66 13.68
CA MET A 1 4.88 4.33 13.24
C MET A 1 3.43 4.46 12.81
N MET A 2 3.04 3.73 11.77
CA MET A 2 1.66 3.69 11.27
C MET A 2 1.14 2.27 11.50
N TYR A 3 -0.02 2.14 12.11
CA TYR A 3 -0.63 0.84 12.40
C TYR A 3 -1.95 0.71 11.66
N GLN A 4 -2.33 -0.54 11.36
CA GLN A 4 -3.66 -0.88 10.83
C GLN A 4 -4.05 -0.11 9.55
N GLN A 5 -3.07 0.17 8.69
CA GLN A 5 -3.32 0.80 7.38
C GLN A 5 -3.74 -0.21 6.31
N GLY A 6 -3.61 -1.51 6.56
CA GLY A 6 -3.92 -2.56 5.58
C GLY A 6 -2.98 -2.53 4.37
N CYS A 7 -3.42 -3.14 3.26
CA CYS A 7 -2.55 -3.47 2.13
C CYS A 7 -1.98 -2.25 1.38
N TYR A 8 -2.51 -1.04 1.57
CA TYR A 8 -1.96 0.18 0.97
C TYR A 8 -0.82 0.79 1.81
N GLY A 9 -0.54 0.25 3.00
CA GLY A 9 0.41 0.81 3.97
C GLY A 9 1.83 0.99 3.42
N GLY A 10 2.28 0.13 2.50
CA GLY A 10 3.56 0.27 1.81
C GLY A 10 3.67 1.57 1.01
N GLY A 11 2.63 1.92 0.25
CA GLY A 11 2.56 3.18 -0.50
C GLY A 11 2.54 4.40 0.43
N THR A 12 1.79 4.32 1.54
CA THR A 12 1.77 5.39 2.56
C THR A 12 3.15 5.58 3.20
N ALA A 13 3.87 4.48 3.47
CA ALA A 13 5.19 4.55 4.08
C ALA A 13 6.21 5.22 3.15
N LEU A 14 6.18 4.90 1.86
CA LEU A 14 7.01 5.58 0.85
C LEU A 14 6.68 7.06 0.72
N ARG A 15 5.39 7.41 0.71
CA ARG A 15 4.95 8.82 0.66
C ARG A 15 5.48 9.62 1.86
N LEU A 16 5.36 9.08 3.07
CA LEU A 16 5.88 9.73 4.27
C LEU A 16 7.41 9.81 4.25
N ALA A 17 8.08 8.75 3.80
CA ALA A 17 9.53 8.71 3.73
C ALA A 17 10.10 9.71 2.72
N LYS A 18 9.40 9.96 1.61
CA LYS A 18 9.74 11.02 0.64
C LYS A 18 9.82 12.38 1.34
N ASP A 19 8.75 12.79 2.01
CA ASP A 19 8.69 14.09 2.71
C ASP A 19 9.76 14.19 3.80
N LEU A 20 9.96 13.12 4.58
CA LEU A 20 10.98 13.09 5.63
C LEU A 20 12.40 13.19 5.06
N ALA A 21 12.69 12.50 3.96
CA ALA A 21 14.00 12.51 3.32
C ALA A 21 14.30 13.86 2.65
N GLU A 22 13.36 14.41 1.88
CA GLU A 22 13.55 15.64 1.11
C GLU A 22 13.56 16.90 2.00
N ASN A 23 12.75 16.90 3.06
CA ASN A 23 12.64 18.08 3.94
C ASN A 23 13.72 18.13 5.04
N ASN A 24 14.57 17.10 5.18
CA ASN A 24 15.63 17.04 6.18
C ASN A 24 16.96 16.69 5.52
N LYS A 25 17.86 17.67 5.37
CA LYS A 25 19.18 17.46 4.75
C LYS A 25 19.94 16.32 5.41
N VAL A 26 20.56 15.46 4.60
CA VAL A 26 21.37 14.29 5.03
C VAL A 26 20.53 13.18 5.70
N ALA A 27 19.20 13.32 5.77
CA ALA A 27 18.37 12.26 6.34
C ALA A 27 18.44 10.99 5.49
N ARG A 28 18.49 9.85 6.19
CA ARG A 28 18.32 8.51 5.64
C ARG A 28 17.23 7.82 6.44
N VAL A 29 16.11 7.57 5.78
CA VAL A 29 14.89 7.04 6.39
C VAL A 29 14.84 5.55 6.11
N LEU A 30 14.84 4.74 7.17
CA LEU A 30 14.55 3.31 7.08
C LEU A 30 13.03 3.12 7.08
N VAL A 31 12.51 2.65 5.96
CA VAL A 31 11.12 2.19 5.83
C VAL A 31 11.10 0.68 6.05
N VAL A 32 10.23 0.21 6.96
CA VAL A 32 10.00 -1.22 7.19
C VAL A 32 8.50 -1.48 7.13
N CYS A 33 8.09 -2.43 6.31
CA CYS A 33 6.75 -3.01 6.33
C CYS A 33 6.88 -4.47 6.74
N SER A 34 6.25 -4.87 7.83
CA SER A 34 6.26 -6.24 8.33
C SER A 34 4.84 -6.67 8.61
N GLU A 35 4.40 -7.72 7.93
CA GLU A 35 3.05 -8.25 8.00
C GLU A 35 3.11 -9.70 8.45
N LEU A 36 2.26 -10.03 9.42
CA LEU A 36 2.09 -11.38 9.94
C LEU A 36 0.61 -11.76 9.77
N ALA A 37 0.32 -12.57 8.76
CA ALA A 37 -1.02 -13.03 8.41
C ALA A 37 -1.68 -13.82 9.54
N ASN A 38 -0.89 -14.53 10.35
CA ASN A 38 -1.39 -15.25 11.53
C ASN A 38 -2.12 -14.33 12.54
N LEU A 39 -1.74 -13.05 12.60
CA LEU A 39 -2.27 -12.03 13.50
C LEU A 39 -3.53 -11.37 12.93
N VAL A 40 -3.63 -11.36 11.59
CA VAL A 40 -4.68 -10.63 10.86
C VAL A 40 -5.90 -11.50 10.59
N SER A 41 -5.74 -12.82 10.45
CA SER A 41 -6.83 -13.57 9.84
C SER A 41 -6.94 -15.05 10.20
N PHE A 42 -5.92 -15.70 10.78
CA PHE A 42 -5.97 -17.15 11.01
C PHE A 42 -7.13 -17.55 11.92
N ARG A 43 -8.09 -18.31 11.35
CA ARG A 43 -9.28 -18.76 12.06
C ARG A 43 -9.85 -20.01 11.40
N ASN A 44 -10.71 -20.72 12.13
CA ASN A 44 -11.40 -21.88 11.59
C ASN A 44 -12.27 -21.50 10.39
N PRO A 45 -12.28 -22.33 9.33
CA PRO A 45 -13.18 -22.14 8.20
C PRO A 45 -14.64 -22.25 8.64
N ASN A 46 -15.50 -21.42 8.05
CA ASN A 46 -16.95 -21.45 8.26
C ASN A 46 -17.67 -21.30 6.92
N GLU A 47 -18.61 -22.19 6.62
CA GLU A 47 -19.35 -22.21 5.35
C GLU A 47 -20.19 -20.94 5.12
N THR A 48 -20.57 -20.25 6.19
CA THR A 48 -21.32 -18.98 6.09
C THR A 48 -20.43 -17.76 5.83
N GLU A 49 -19.11 -17.91 5.90
CA GLU A 49 -18.12 -16.81 5.79
C GLU A 49 -17.09 -17.11 4.69
N LEU A 50 -17.56 -17.17 3.43
CA LEU A 50 -16.71 -17.51 2.29
C LEU A 50 -15.58 -16.50 2.04
N ASP A 51 -15.78 -15.23 2.41
CA ASP A 51 -14.77 -14.16 2.35
C ASP A 51 -13.58 -14.43 3.27
N VAL A 52 -13.83 -15.05 4.43
CA VAL A 52 -12.77 -15.51 5.34
C VAL A 52 -11.90 -16.58 4.67
N LEU A 53 -12.50 -17.52 3.93
CA LEU A 53 -11.75 -18.56 3.21
C LEU A 53 -10.85 -17.96 2.13
N VAL A 54 -11.34 -16.97 1.40
CA VAL A 54 -10.54 -16.21 0.43
C VAL A 54 -9.37 -15.53 1.12
N GLY A 55 -9.61 -14.88 2.26
CA GLY A 55 -8.55 -14.28 3.07
C GLY A 55 -7.49 -15.30 3.51
N GLN A 56 -7.90 -16.49 3.99
CA GLN A 56 -6.96 -17.55 4.38
C GLN A 56 -6.07 -18.03 3.23
N ALA A 57 -6.60 -18.03 2.00
CA ALA A 57 -5.85 -18.46 0.83
C ALA A 57 -4.89 -17.40 0.27
N LEU A 58 -5.15 -16.12 0.56
CA LEU A 58 -4.39 -14.99 -0.01
C LEU A 58 -3.35 -14.40 0.96
N PHE A 59 -3.65 -14.34 2.25
CA PHE A 59 -2.76 -13.69 3.21
C PHE A 59 -1.57 -14.58 3.57
N SER A 60 -0.39 -13.97 3.59
CA SER A 60 0.87 -14.62 3.94
C SER A 60 1.75 -13.68 4.77
N ASP A 61 2.72 -14.26 5.46
CA ASP A 61 3.69 -13.51 6.25
C ASP A 61 4.79 -12.96 5.35
N GLY A 62 5.25 -11.74 5.62
CA GLY A 62 6.33 -11.12 4.85
C GLY A 62 6.82 -9.83 5.46
N ALA A 63 8.08 -9.49 5.19
CA ALA A 63 8.66 -8.21 5.57
C ALA A 63 9.51 -7.64 4.43
N SER A 64 9.50 -6.32 4.30
CA SER A 64 10.32 -5.57 3.36
C SER A 64 10.94 -4.36 4.06
N ALA A 65 12.11 -3.95 3.57
CA ALA A 65 12.79 -2.76 4.06
C ALA A 65 13.42 -1.99 2.90
N ALA A 66 13.40 -0.66 2.99
CA ALA A 66 14.04 0.24 2.03
C ALA A 66 14.69 1.42 2.76
N ILE A 67 15.83 1.87 2.24
CA ILE A 67 16.49 3.11 2.69
C ILE A 67 16.12 4.20 1.70
N ILE A 68 15.47 5.25 2.20
CA ILE A 68 15.02 6.41 1.40
C ILE A 68 15.84 7.63 1.85
N GLY A 69 16.34 8.41 0.89
CA GLY A 69 17.15 9.59 1.16
C GLY A 69 17.17 10.51 -0.06
N SER A 70 17.39 11.80 0.18
CA SER A 70 17.73 12.77 -0.86
C SER A 70 19.25 12.93 -0.96
N ASP A 71 19.71 13.48 -2.09
CA ASP A 71 21.11 13.87 -2.31
C ASP A 71 22.08 12.69 -2.08
N PRO A 72 22.08 11.68 -2.96
CA PRO A 72 22.92 10.50 -2.80
C PRO A 72 24.41 10.86 -2.85
N ILE A 73 25.19 10.25 -1.96
CA ILE A 73 26.66 10.41 -1.96
C ILE A 73 27.24 9.59 -3.11
N MET A 74 27.67 10.30 -4.16
CA MET A 74 28.28 9.69 -5.34
C MET A 74 29.43 8.74 -4.96
N ASN A 75 29.47 7.57 -5.59
CA ASN A 75 30.42 6.47 -5.36
C ASN A 75 30.27 5.71 -4.04
N VAL A 76 29.36 6.12 -3.14
CA VAL A 76 29.02 5.38 -1.91
C VAL A 76 27.61 4.81 -1.99
N GLU A 77 26.66 5.66 -2.36
CA GLU A 77 25.25 5.31 -2.50
C GLU A 77 24.90 5.11 -3.97
N LYS A 78 24.10 4.07 -4.25
CA LYS A 78 23.62 3.76 -5.59
C LYS A 78 22.09 3.86 -5.61
N PRO A 79 21.52 4.96 -6.14
CA PRO A 79 20.08 5.08 -6.31
C PRO A 79 19.54 3.95 -7.18
N LEU A 80 18.40 3.38 -6.79
CA LEU A 80 17.69 2.34 -7.56
C LEU A 80 16.45 2.91 -8.25
N PHE A 81 15.70 3.74 -7.53
CA PHE A 81 14.49 4.41 -7.98
C PHE A 81 14.42 5.80 -7.37
N GLU A 82 13.67 6.70 -8.01
CA GLU A 82 13.38 8.03 -7.51
C GLU A 82 11.89 8.17 -7.21
N LEU A 83 11.55 8.69 -6.02
CA LEU A 83 10.17 8.95 -5.64
C LEU A 83 9.75 10.34 -6.16
N VAL A 84 9.29 10.42 -7.40
CA VAL A 84 8.95 11.70 -8.05
C VAL A 84 7.66 12.30 -7.46
N PHE A 85 6.61 11.48 -7.38
CA PHE A 85 5.26 11.91 -7.00
C PHE A 85 4.57 10.84 -6.15
N ALA A 86 3.72 11.26 -5.23
CA ALA A 86 2.90 10.36 -4.41
C ALA A 86 1.53 10.99 -4.14
N THR A 87 0.46 10.22 -4.36
CA THR A 87 -0.92 10.64 -4.10
C THR A 87 -1.71 9.51 -3.45
N GLN A 88 -2.86 9.84 -2.88
CA GLN A 88 -3.81 8.90 -2.29
C GLN A 88 -5.22 9.45 -2.50
N THR A 89 -6.17 8.55 -2.79
CA THR A 89 -7.57 8.93 -2.97
C THR A 89 -8.50 7.91 -2.33
N LEU A 90 -9.72 8.35 -2.03
CA LEU A 90 -10.82 7.48 -1.61
C LEU A 90 -11.72 7.23 -2.82
N LEU A 91 -12.12 5.98 -3.02
CA LEU A 91 -13.03 5.63 -4.10
C LEU A 91 -14.47 5.97 -3.68
N PRO A 92 -15.30 6.50 -4.59
CA PRO A 92 -16.72 6.68 -4.31
C PRO A 92 -17.41 5.32 -4.14
N ASP A 93 -18.42 5.27 -3.28
CA ASP A 93 -19.28 4.10 -3.03
C ASP A 93 -18.49 2.83 -2.59
N SER A 94 -17.35 3.00 -1.92
CA SER A 94 -16.44 1.90 -1.56
C SER A 94 -16.43 1.54 -0.06
N GLU A 95 -17.36 2.07 0.74
CA GLU A 95 -17.37 1.92 2.20
C GLU A 95 -17.49 0.47 2.66
N HIS A 96 -18.11 -0.37 1.84
CA HIS A 96 -18.36 -1.79 2.10
C HIS A 96 -17.31 -2.72 1.49
N ALA A 97 -16.34 -2.19 0.74
CA ALA A 97 -15.45 -3.01 -0.09
C ALA A 97 -14.47 -3.85 0.74
N ILE A 98 -13.75 -3.22 1.67
CA ILE A 98 -12.78 -3.88 2.55
C ILE A 98 -12.97 -3.33 3.95
N ILE A 99 -13.27 -4.20 4.91
CA ILE A 99 -13.47 -3.80 6.31
C ILE A 99 -12.62 -4.67 7.22
N GLY A 100 -11.85 -4.04 8.10
CA GLY A 100 -11.09 -4.70 9.15
C GLY A 100 -11.66 -4.37 10.53
N HIS A 101 -12.17 -5.37 11.24
CA HIS A 101 -12.66 -5.23 12.61
C HIS A 101 -11.69 -5.89 13.58
N LEU A 102 -11.03 -5.09 14.43
CA LEU A 102 -10.27 -5.65 15.55
C LEU A 102 -11.23 -6.03 16.68
N THR A 103 -11.22 -7.31 17.06
CA THR A 103 -12.06 -7.88 18.11
C THR A 103 -11.21 -8.63 19.14
N GLU A 104 -11.84 -9.12 20.21
CA GLU A 104 -11.18 -10.01 21.18
C GLU A 104 -10.67 -11.31 20.55
N ALA A 105 -11.30 -11.75 19.45
CA ALA A 105 -10.88 -12.93 18.68
C ALA A 105 -9.82 -12.59 17.60
N GLY A 106 -9.20 -11.41 17.67
CA GLY A 106 -8.26 -10.91 16.67
C GLY A 106 -8.93 -10.08 15.58
N MET A 107 -8.19 -9.85 14.49
CA MET A 107 -8.66 -9.05 13.36
C MET A 107 -9.61 -9.86 12.47
N LYS A 108 -10.77 -9.29 12.13
CA LYS A 108 -11.72 -9.82 11.15
C LYS A 108 -11.71 -8.97 9.89
N VAL A 109 -11.14 -9.51 8.82
CA VAL A 109 -11.12 -8.87 7.50
C VAL A 109 -12.26 -9.42 6.67
N GLN A 110 -13.11 -8.53 6.17
CA GLN A 110 -14.18 -8.82 5.23
C GLN A 110 -13.82 -8.21 3.89
N LEU A 111 -13.85 -9.03 2.85
CA LEU A 111 -13.51 -8.65 1.48
C LEU A 111 -14.75 -8.81 0.61
N HIS A 112 -15.29 -7.70 0.12
CA HIS A 112 -16.39 -7.75 -0.82
C HIS A 112 -15.90 -8.18 -2.19
N LYS A 113 -16.64 -9.09 -2.84
CA LYS A 113 -16.30 -9.65 -4.16
C LYS A 113 -16.17 -8.60 -5.27
N ASP A 114 -16.83 -7.45 -5.12
CA ASP A 114 -16.83 -6.37 -6.12
C ASP A 114 -15.62 -5.42 -5.97
N THR A 115 -14.76 -5.63 -4.97
CA THR A 115 -13.54 -4.82 -4.75
C THR A 115 -12.68 -4.68 -6.02
N PRO A 116 -12.37 -5.76 -6.77
CA PRO A 116 -11.59 -5.62 -8.01
C PRO A 116 -12.29 -4.76 -9.07
N MET A 117 -13.62 -4.82 -9.14
CA MET A 117 -14.42 -4.02 -10.07
C MET A 117 -14.44 -2.54 -9.69
N LEU A 118 -14.52 -2.23 -8.39
CA LEU A 118 -14.42 -0.86 -7.89
C LEU A 118 -13.05 -0.24 -8.23
N ILE A 119 -11.97 -1.01 -8.08
CA ILE A 119 -10.63 -0.55 -8.45
C ILE A 119 -10.52 -0.36 -9.97
N SER A 120 -10.92 -1.34 -10.77
CA SER A 120 -10.76 -1.30 -12.22
C SER A 120 -11.54 -0.16 -12.87
N LYS A 121 -12.74 0.17 -12.35
CA LYS A 121 -13.55 1.29 -12.84
C LYS A 121 -12.91 2.66 -12.57
N ASN A 122 -12.04 2.76 -11.57
CA ASN A 122 -11.48 4.04 -11.12
C ASN A 122 -9.99 4.23 -11.46
N ILE A 123 -9.24 3.15 -11.70
CA ILE A 123 -7.78 3.21 -11.82
C ILE A 123 -7.31 4.10 -12.97
N GLU A 124 -7.98 4.08 -14.13
CA GLU A 124 -7.61 4.90 -15.28
C GLU A 124 -7.71 6.40 -14.97
N ARG A 125 -8.83 6.83 -14.37
CA ARG A 125 -9.02 8.22 -13.94
C ARG A 125 -7.93 8.66 -12.95
N ILE A 126 -7.61 7.79 -11.99
CA ILE A 126 -6.59 8.08 -10.96
C ILE A 126 -5.21 8.21 -11.59
N LEU A 127 -4.88 7.35 -12.55
CA LEU A 127 -3.66 7.47 -13.32
C LEU A 127 -3.66 8.81 -14.06
N VAL A 128 -4.69 9.11 -14.87
CA VAL A 128 -4.86 10.39 -15.58
C VAL A 128 -4.53 11.60 -14.70
N GLU A 129 -5.18 11.68 -13.55
CA GLU A 129 -4.98 12.77 -12.58
C GLU A 129 -3.56 12.80 -11.99
N ALA A 130 -2.94 11.64 -11.75
CA ALA A 130 -1.62 11.55 -11.14
C ALA A 130 -0.48 11.95 -12.08
N PHE A 131 -0.56 11.64 -13.38
CA PHE A 131 0.53 11.96 -14.32
C PHE A 131 0.26 13.16 -15.22
N GLN A 132 -0.97 13.69 -15.27
CA GLN A 132 -1.23 14.94 -15.97
C GLN A 132 -0.29 16.10 -15.53
N PRO A 133 0.03 16.29 -14.23
CA PRO A 133 1.00 17.31 -13.79
C PRO A 133 2.44 17.04 -14.25
N LEU A 134 2.74 15.81 -14.66
CA LEU A 134 4.06 15.39 -15.15
C LEU A 134 4.15 15.41 -16.67
N GLU A 135 3.08 15.84 -17.36
CA GLU A 135 2.97 15.86 -18.83
C GLU A 135 3.19 14.48 -19.49
N ILE A 136 2.89 13.39 -18.77
CA ILE A 136 2.98 12.01 -19.26
C ILE A 136 1.58 11.53 -19.66
N SER A 137 1.42 11.16 -20.93
CA SER A 137 0.17 10.63 -21.49
C SER A 137 0.24 9.14 -21.87
N ASP A 138 1.44 8.62 -22.14
CA ASP A 138 1.69 7.19 -22.38
C ASP A 138 2.45 6.56 -21.21
N TRP A 139 1.70 6.21 -20.17
CA TRP A 139 2.15 5.46 -18.99
C TRP A 139 2.82 4.13 -19.31
N ASN A 140 2.47 3.46 -20.42
CA ASN A 140 3.10 2.17 -20.72
C ASN A 140 4.55 2.33 -21.14
N SER A 141 4.98 3.55 -21.51
CA SER A 141 6.37 3.83 -21.90
C SER A 141 7.34 3.98 -20.71
N ILE A 142 6.82 4.09 -19.49
CA ILE A 142 7.61 4.33 -18.26
C ILE A 142 7.75 3.09 -17.37
N PHE A 143 7.11 1.97 -17.74
CA PHE A 143 7.20 0.67 -17.07
C PHE A 143 7.79 -0.38 -18.02
#